data_AF-A0A2T2X6P5-F1
#
_entry.id   AF-A0A2T2X6P5-F1
#
_cell.length_a   1.000
_cell.length_b   1.000
_cell.length_c   1.000
_cell.angle_alpha   90.00
_cell.angle_beta   90.00
_cell.angle_gamma   90.00
#
_symmetry.space_group_name_H-M   'P 1'
#
loop_
_entity.id
_entity.type
_entity.pdbx_description
1 polymer ?
#
loop_
_entity_poly.entity_id
_entity_poly.type
_entity_poly.pdbx_seq_one_letter_code
_entity_poly.pdbx_strand_id
1 'polypeptide(L)' 'MIGSLEDVSQLSFEAALAELTTLTQQLEKGEVPLADALQLHQRARALSDHTARLLEQLTALA' A
#
# COMPACT_ATOMS: atom_id res chain seq x y z
N MET A 1 8.87 7.35 -9.97
CA MET A 1 7.53 7.97 -9.92
C MET A 1 6.66 7.08 -9.04
N ILE A 2 6.35 7.53 -7.83
CA ILE A 2 5.43 6.81 -6.94
C ILE A 2 4.04 7.03 -7.53
N GLY A 3 3.42 5.95 -8.03
CA GLY A 3 2.14 6.02 -8.73
C GLY A 3 1.10 6.77 -7.91
N SER A 4 0.26 7.54 -8.60
CA SER A 4 -0.84 8.30 -8.03
C SER A 4 -1.76 7.40 -7.20
N LEU A 5 -2.44 8.01 -6.21
CA LEU A 5 -3.40 7.35 -5.32
C LEU A 5 -4.55 6.62 -6.06
N GLU A 6 -4.74 6.91 -7.36
CA GLU A 6 -5.87 6.48 -8.17
C GLU A 6 -5.84 5.01 -8.63
N ASP A 7 -4.73 4.28 -8.49
CA ASP A 7 -4.64 2.89 -8.99
C ASP A 7 -4.71 1.80 -7.90
N VAL A 8 -4.70 2.17 -6.61
CA VAL A 8 -4.65 1.17 -5.50
C VAL A 8 -5.85 0.22 -5.54
N SER A 9 -7.03 0.71 -5.93
CA SER A 9 -8.25 -0.10 -6.01
C SER A 9 -8.21 -1.18 -7.10
N GLN A 10 -7.32 -1.08 -8.09
CA GLN A 10 -7.19 -2.07 -9.16
C GLN A 10 -6.14 -3.14 -8.87
N LEU A 11 -5.36 -2.97 -7.79
CA LEU A 11 -4.31 -3.92 -7.43
C LEU A 11 -4.91 -5.24 -6.94
N SER A 12 -4.27 -6.35 -7.33
CA SER A 12 -4.52 -7.63 -6.68
C SER A 12 -4.01 -7.61 -5.23
N PHE A 13 -4.50 -8.54 -4.40
CA PHE A 13 -4.04 -8.68 -3.02
C PHE A 13 -2.50 -8.82 -2.94
N GLU A 14 -1.94 -9.70 -3.77
CA GLU A 14 -0.49 -9.94 -3.81
C GLU A 14 0.30 -8.71 -4.27
N ALA A 15 -0.20 -7.98 -5.29
CA ALA A 15 0.45 -6.77 -5.77
C ALA A 15 0.44 -5.66 -4.72
N ALA A 16 -0.69 -5.46 -4.04
CA ALA A 16 -0.81 -4.49 -2.96
C ALA A 16 0.12 -4.82 -1.77
N LEU A 17 0.27 -6.10 -1.44
CA LEU A 17 1.14 -6.57 -0.35
C LEU A 17 2.63 -6.45 -0.70
N ALA A 18 3.01 -6.74 -1.94
CA ALA A 18 4.37 -6.56 -2.43
C ALA A 18 4.78 -5.07 -2.43
N GLU A 19 3.86 -4.20 -2.82
CA GLU A 19 4.09 -2.76 -2.79
C GLU A 19 4.22 -2.24 -1.35
N LEU A 20 3.33 -2.65 -0.44
CA LEU A 20 3.41 -2.29 0.97
C LEU A 20 4.75 -2.71 1.59
N THR A 21 5.22 -3.92 1.28
CA THR A 21 6.52 -4.42 1.74
C THR A 21 7.68 -3.55 1.23
N THR A 22 7.61 -3.15 -0.04
CA THR A 22 8.62 -2.28 -0.66
C THR A 22 8.64 -0.88 -0.05
N LEU A 23 7.48 -0.36 0.35
CA LEU A 23 7.35 0.92 1.06
C LEU A 23 7.95 0.83 2.48
N THR A 24 7.66 -0.23 3.22
CA THR A 24 8.22 -0.45 4.57
C THR A 24 9.75 -0.54 4.52
N GLN A 25 10.32 -1.27 3.56
CA GLN A 25 11.78 -1.36 3.40
C GLN A 25 12.43 -0.01 3.08
N GLN A 26 11.75 0.88 2.35
CA GLN A 26 12.25 2.23 2.08
C GLN A 26 12.23 3.10 3.34
N LEU A 27 11.17 3.00 4.15
CA LEU A 27 11.07 3.71 5.42
C LEU A 27 12.14 3.23 6.42
N GLU A 28 12.40 1.93 6.50
CA GLU A 28 13.41 1.33 7.37
C GLU A 28 14.83 1.75 7.01
N LYS A 29 15.12 2.00 5.73
CA LYS A 29 16.42 2.54 5.29
C LYS A 29 16.68 3.97 5.77
N GLY A 30 15.63 4.71 6.17
CA GLY A 30 15.76 6.06 6.71
C GLY A 30 16.18 7.13 5.69
N GLU A 31 16.22 6.80 4.40
CA GLU A 31 16.66 7.69 3.31
C GLU A 31 15.50 8.44 2.64
N VAL A 32 14.30 8.40 3.23
CA VAL A 32 13.10 9.04 2.67
C VAL A 32 13.04 10.51 3.10
N PRO A 33 13.06 11.48 2.17
CA PRO A 33 12.82 12.88 2.47
C PRO A 33 11.48 13.08 3.18
N LEU A 34 11.39 14.04 4.10
CA LEU A 34 10.16 14.31 4.87
C LEU A 34 8.92 14.55 3.97
N ALA A 35 9.11 15.21 2.83
CA ALA A 35 8.04 15.43 1.84
C ALA A 35 7.51 14.11 1.26
N ASP A 36 8.40 13.16 1.00
CA ASP A 36 8.05 11.85 0.45
C ASP A 36 7.45 10.95 1.53
N ALA A 37 7.86 11.10 2.79
CA ALA A 37 7.35 10.31 3.92
C ALA A 37 5.83 10.45 4.09
N LEU A 38 5.29 11.65 3.89
CA LEU A 38 3.84 11.91 3.93
C LEU A 38 3.10 11.18 2.80
N GLN A 39 3.62 11.21 1.57
CA GLN A 39 3.03 10.52 0.43
C GLN A 39 3.12 9.00 0.58
N LEU A 40 4.27 8.51 1.08
CA LEU A 40 4.49 7.10 1.42
C LEU A 40 3.47 6.61 2.45
N HIS A 41 3.24 7.40 3.49
CA HIS A 41 2.29 7.06 4.55
C HIS A 41 0.84 7.03 4.06
N GLN A 42 0.44 7.95 3.18
CA GLN A 42 -0.88 7.95 2.55
C GLN A 42 -1.08 6.74 1.64
N ARG A 43 -0.06 6.39 0.84
CA ARG A 43 -0.11 5.22 -0.04
C ARG A 43 -0.14 3.91 0.75
N ALA A 44 0.70 3.79 1.79
CA ALA A 44 0.70 2.63 2.68
C ALA A 44 -0.67 2.43 3.35
N ARG A 45 -1.31 3.53 3.78
CA ARG A 45 -2.66 3.46 4.34
C ARG A 45 -3.68 2.97 3.31
N ALA A 46 -3.66 3.51 2.10
CA ALA A 46 -4.57 3.08 1.03
C ALA A 46 -4.39 1.59 0.67
N LEU A 47 -3.14 1.11 0.60
CA LEU A 47 -2.81 -0.29 0.34
C LEU A 47 -3.32 -1.21 1.46
N SER A 48 -3.15 -0.79 2.72
CA SER A 48 -3.66 -1.52 3.89
C SER A 48 -5.19 -1.61 3.89
N ASP A 49 -5.88 -0.49 3.63
CA ASP A 49 -7.35 -0.46 3.58
C ASP A 49 -7.90 -1.26 2.39
N HIS A 50 -7.14 -1.39 1.30
CA HIS A 50 -7.52 -2.21 0.13
C HIS A 50 -7.33 -3.71 0.40
N THR A 51 -6.19 -4.11 0.95
CA THR A 51 -5.92 -5.52 1.31
C THR A 51 -6.91 -6.02 2.37
N ALA A 52 -7.27 -5.19 3.36
CA ALA A 52 -8.30 -5.52 4.32
C ALA A 52 -9.66 -5.79 3.65
N ARG A 53 -10.08 -4.92 2.72
CA ARG A 53 -11.34 -5.11 1.98
C ARG A 53 -11.35 -6.37 1.11
N LEU A 54 -10.24 -6.68 0.44
CA LEU A 54 -10.12 -7.93 -0.32
C LEU A 54 -10.22 -9.16 0.58
N LEU A 55 -9.61 -9.11 1.77
CA LEU A 55 -9.69 -10.21 2.74
C LEU A 55 -11.11 -10.39 3.29
N GLU A 56 -11.82 -9.30 3.59
CA GLU A 56 -13.22 -9.33 3.99
C GLU A 56 -14.11 -9.92 2.89
N GLN A 57 -13.90 -9.56 1.62
CA GLN A 57 -14.64 -10.12 0.49
C GLN A 57 -14.40 -11.63 0.34
N LEU A 58 -13.15 -12.08 0.51
CA LEU A 58 -12.80 -13.50 0.43
C LEU A 58 -13.39 -14.31 1.60
N THR A 59 -13.40 -13.75 2.81
CA THR A 59 -13.90 -14.43 4.00
C THR A 59 -15.43 -14.37 4.12
N ALA A 60 -16.09 -13.34 3.56
CA ALA A 60 -17.56 -13.24 3.51
C ALA A 60 -18.21 -14.19 2.50
N LEU A 61 -17.42 -14.78 1.59
CA LEU A 61 -17.87 -15.74 0.58
C LEU A 61 -17.56 -17.22 0.96
N ALA A 62 -16.97 -17.44 2.14
CA ALA A 62 -16.59 -18.76 2.67
C ALA A 62 -17.55 -19.21 3.79
#